data_AF-A0A1X0B722-F1
#
_entry.id   AF-A0A1X0B722-F1
#
_cell.length_a   1.000
_cell.length_b   1.000
_cell.length_c   1.000
_cell.angle_alpha   90.00
_cell.angle_beta   90.00
_cell.angle_gamma   90.00
#
_symmetry.space_group_name_H-M   'P 1'
#
loop_
_entity.id
_entity.type
_entity.pdbx_description
1 polymer ?
#
loop_
_entity_poly.entity_id
_entity_poly.type
_entity_poly.pdbx_seq_one_letter_code
_entity_poly.pdbx_strand_id
1 'polypeptide(L)'
;MSDPAVEAAQRAEQASGWWKSGHSTPWDAGYAVDAAREALRPIRELHRELSVSALDEDAEVEHGMRLVLDNLAPLIYSTEELMER
;
A
#
# COMPACT_ATOMS: atom_id res chain seq x y z
N MET A 1 -5.22 -0.91 14.12
CA MET A 1 -4.70 -0.17 12.96
C MET A 1 -4.37 -1.20 11.91
N SER A 2 -4.73 -0.95 10.65
CA SER A 2 -4.61 -1.92 9.57
C SER A 2 -3.89 -1.27 8.40
N ASP A 3 -2.86 -1.94 7.91
CA ASP A 3 -2.25 -1.66 6.61
C ASP A 3 -3.01 -2.54 5.59
N PRO A 4 -3.82 -1.93 4.70
CA PRO A 4 -4.68 -2.72 3.80
C PRO A 4 -3.92 -3.62 2.84
N ALA A 5 -2.67 -3.28 2.51
CA ALA A 5 -1.83 -4.12 1.68
C ALA A 5 -1.24 -5.29 2.45
N VAL A 6 -0.89 -5.10 3.73
CA VAL A 6 -0.54 -6.21 4.63
C VAL A 6 -1.71 -7.17 4.78
N GLU A 7 -2.93 -6.67 4.99
CA GLU A 7 -4.11 -7.54 5.03
C GLU A 7 -4.33 -8.28 3.70
N ALA A 8 -4.13 -7.61 2.57
CA ALA A 8 -4.25 -8.24 1.26
C ALA A 8 -3.21 -9.36 1.06
N ALA A 9 -1.97 -9.13 1.47
CA ALA A 9 -0.89 -10.11 1.43
C ALA A 9 -1.21 -11.32 2.33
N GLN A 10 -1.66 -11.07 3.55
CA GLN A 10 -2.07 -12.13 4.49
C GLN A 10 -3.26 -12.93 3.95
N ARG A 11 -4.25 -12.29 3.31
CA ARG A 11 -5.36 -12.99 2.66
C ARG A 11 -4.89 -13.86 1.50
N ALA A 12 -3.96 -13.37 0.67
CA ALA A 12 -3.40 -14.14 -0.44
C ALA A 12 -2.60 -15.35 0.05
N GLU A 13 -1.77 -15.18 1.08
CA GLU A 13 -1.05 -16.26 1.74
C GLU A 13 -2.02 -17.31 2.30
N GLN A 14 -3.08 -16.88 2.99
CA GLN A 14 -4.13 -17.78 3.48
C GLN A 14 -4.87 -18.51 2.35
N ALA A 15 -5.16 -17.83 1.24
CA ALA A 15 -5.84 -18.44 0.10
C ALA A 15 -4.96 -19.48 -0.62
N SER A 16 -3.65 -19.27 -0.66
CA SER A 16 -2.70 -20.17 -1.34
C SER A 16 -2.64 -21.58 -0.71
N GLY A 17 -3.12 -21.74 0.53
CA GLY A 17 -3.07 -23.00 1.26
C GLY A 17 -1.66 -23.42 1.68
N TRP A 18 -0.66 -22.56 1.50
CA TRP A 18 0.74 -22.82 1.83
C TRP A 18 0.90 -23.17 3.33
N TRP A 19 0.17 -22.48 4.21
CA TRP A 19 0.06 -22.78 5.64
C TRP A 19 -0.56 -24.14 5.97
N LYS A 20 -1.41 -24.69 5.10
CA LYS A 20 -2.00 -26.04 5.26
C LYS A 20 -1.06 -27.15 4.82
N SER A 21 0.00 -26.83 4.07
CA SER A 21 0.95 -27.82 3.57
C SER A 21 1.92 -28.35 4.65
N GLY A 22 1.85 -27.82 5.88
CA GLY A 22 2.73 -28.23 6.99
C GLY A 22 4.16 -27.70 6.89
N HIS A 23 4.46 -26.88 5.87
CA HIS A 23 5.77 -26.28 5.62
C HIS A 23 5.87 -24.81 6.08
N SER A 24 4.77 -24.20 6.52
CA SER A 24 4.80 -22.81 7.01
C SER A 24 5.43 -22.73 8.39
N THR A 25 6.55 -22.04 8.45
CA THR A 25 7.17 -21.54 9.67
C THR A 25 6.61 -20.15 10.00
N PRO A 26 6.69 -19.69 11.26
CA PRO A 26 6.34 -18.31 11.62
C PRO A 26 7.11 -17.24 10.85
N TRP A 27 8.23 -17.60 10.23
CA TRP A 27 9.02 -16.70 9.39
C TRP A 27 8.33 -16.36 8.07
N ASP A 28 7.49 -17.25 7.53
CA ASP A 28 6.87 -17.09 6.21
C ASP A 28 5.82 -15.96 6.18
N ALA A 29 5.09 -15.78 7.29
CA ALA A 29 4.15 -14.67 7.43
C ALA A 29 4.85 -13.30 7.49
N GLY A 30 6.06 -13.23 8.06
CA GLY A 30 6.89 -12.02 8.07
C GLY A 30 7.35 -11.63 6.67
N TYR A 31 7.73 -12.62 5.86
CA TYR A 31 8.15 -12.39 4.47
C TYR A 31 7.03 -11.83 3.59
N ALA A 32 5.79 -12.28 3.76
CA ALA A 32 4.66 -11.75 2.98
C ALA A 32 4.40 -10.26 3.28
N VAL A 33 4.51 -9.87 4.55
CA VAL A 33 4.37 -8.48 5.01
C VAL A 33 5.50 -7.61 4.44
N ASP A 34 6.75 -8.06 4.56
CA ASP A 34 7.91 -7.31 4.09
C ASP A 34 7.90 -7.20 2.56
N ALA A 35 7.55 -8.27 1.84
CA ALA A 35 7.40 -8.25 0.39
C ALA A 35 6.31 -7.26 -0.07
N ALA A 36 5.17 -7.21 0.62
CA ALA A 36 4.11 -6.25 0.32
C ALA A 36 4.58 -4.81 0.54
N ARG A 37 5.28 -4.52 1.64
CA ARG A 37 5.85 -3.20 1.91
C ARG A 37 6.87 -2.77 0.86
N GLU A 38 7.80 -3.65 0.51
CA GLU A 38 8.82 -3.37 -0.50
C GLU A 38 8.22 -3.18 -1.89
N ALA A 39 7.17 -3.92 -2.23
CA ALA A 39 6.43 -3.77 -3.49
C ALA A 39 5.65 -2.45 -3.57
N LEU A 40 5.12 -1.97 -2.45
CA LEU A 40 4.38 -0.70 -2.39
C LEU A 40 5.29 0.53 -2.37
N ARG A 41 6.52 0.42 -1.86
CA ARG A 41 7.47 1.54 -1.78
C ARG A 41 7.60 2.36 -3.09
N PRO A 42 7.81 1.77 -4.29
CA PRO A 42 7.85 2.55 -5.53
C PRO A 42 6.52 3.27 -5.85
N ILE A 43 5.38 2.68 -5.46
CA ILE A 43 4.06 3.30 -5.66
C ILE A 43 3.87 4.47 -4.69
N ARG A 44 4.33 4.34 -3.45
CA ARG A 44 4.34 5.44 -2.46
C ARG A 44 5.23 6.60 -2.91
N GLU A 45 6.39 6.29 -3.48
CA GLU A 45 7.28 7.33 -4.03
C GLU A 45 6.61 8.07 -5.18
N LEU A 46 6.06 7.33 -6.16
CA LEU A 46 5.34 7.91 -7.27
C LEU A 46 4.11 8.72 -6.82
N HIS A 47 3.36 8.23 -5.83
CA HIS A 47 2.23 8.95 -5.23
C HIS A 47 2.66 10.30 -4.65
N ARG A 48 3.80 10.32 -3.94
CA ARG A 48 4.38 11.55 -3.38
C ARG A 48 4.83 12.51 -4.48
N GLU A 49 5.53 12.02 -5.50
CA GLU A 49 5.97 12.81 -6.65
C GLU A 49 4.76 13.45 -7.36
N LEU A 50 3.75 12.66 -7.70
CA LEU A 50 2.53 13.13 -8.36
C LEU A 50 1.72 14.10 -7.49
N SER A 51 1.73 13.91 -6.17
CA SER A 51 1.07 14.84 -5.23
C SER A 51 1.74 16.21 -5.24
N VAL A 52 3.06 16.28 -5.43
CA VAL A 52 3.79 17.54 -5.57
C VAL A 52 3.55 18.14 -6.95
N SER A 53 3.65 17.35 -8.02
CA SER A 53 3.45 17.83 -9.40
C SER A 53 2.04 18.37 -9.64
N ALA A 54 1.02 17.81 -8.98
CA ALA A 54 -0.36 18.30 -9.10
C ALA A 54 -0.51 19.79 -8.74
N LEU A 55 0.37 20.34 -7.90
CA LEU A 55 0.33 21.75 -7.48
C LEU A 55 0.72 22.72 -8.60
N ASP A 56 1.42 22.24 -9.63
CA ASP A 56 1.88 23.05 -10.77
C ASP A 56 0.88 23.05 -11.95
N GLU A 57 -0.18 22.24 -11.86
CA GLU A 57 -1.21 22.11 -12.89
C GLU A 57 -2.32 23.16 -12.75
N ASP A 58 -3.20 23.25 -13.75
CA ASP A 58 -4.41 24.07 -13.62
C ASP A 58 -5.38 23.52 -12.56
N ALA A 59 -6.25 24.38 -12.05
CA ALA A 59 -7.11 24.05 -10.91
C ALA A 59 -8.06 22.86 -11.14
N GLU A 60 -8.52 22.62 -12.37
CA GLU A 60 -9.40 21.48 -12.67
C GLU A 60 -8.60 20.17 -12.68
N VAL A 61 -7.40 20.20 -13.29
CA VAL A 61 -6.48 19.06 -13.32
C VAL A 61 -5.97 18.73 -11.92
N GLU A 62 -5.51 19.72 -11.15
CA GLU A 62 -5.08 19.56 -9.76
C GLU A 62 -6.19 18.90 -8.93
N HIS A 63 -7.43 19.38 -9.05
CA HIS A 63 -8.57 18.84 -8.30
C HIS A 63 -8.84 17.37 -8.64
N GLY A 64 -8.85 17.02 -9.93
CA GLY A 64 -9.02 15.64 -10.38
C GLY A 64 -7.89 14.72 -9.90
N MET A 65 -6.64 15.18 -10.01
CA MET A 65 -5.47 14.44 -9.54
C MET A 65 -5.51 14.20 -8.03
N ARG A 66 -5.81 15.23 -7.24
CA ARG A 66 -5.96 15.08 -5.78
C ARG A 66 -7.02 14.06 -5.43
N LEU A 67 -8.19 14.10 -6.08
CA LEU A 67 -9.25 13.14 -5.81
C LEU A 67 -8.77 11.69 -6.03
N VAL A 68 -8.04 11.42 -7.11
CA VAL A 68 -7.48 10.08 -7.37
C VAL A 68 -6.42 9.71 -6.34
N LEU A 69 -5.47 10.62 -6.07
CA LEU A 69 -4.37 10.39 -5.15
C LEU A 69 -4.85 10.17 -3.70
N ASP A 70 -5.88 10.90 -3.27
CA ASP A 70 -6.47 10.74 -1.94
C ASP A 70 -7.21 9.41 -1.79
N ASN A 71 -7.87 8.94 -2.85
CA ASN A 71 -8.48 7.60 -2.86
C ASN A 71 -7.44 6.47 -2.92
N LEU A 72 -6.29 6.70 -3.53
CA LEU A 72 -5.20 5.72 -3.61
C LEU A 72 -4.41 5.63 -2.30
N ALA A 73 -4.25 6.75 -1.57
CA ALA A 73 -3.48 6.82 -0.34
C ALA A 73 -3.80 5.70 0.69
N PRO A 74 -5.07 5.41 1.04
CA PRO A 74 -5.37 4.34 1.99
C PRO A 74 -5.04 2.94 1.50
N LEU A 75 -4.81 2.73 0.20
CA LEU A 75 -4.46 1.42 -0.34
C LEU A 75 -2.97 1.11 -0.26
N ILE A 76 -2.15 2.17 -0.16
CA ILE A 76 -0.70 2.04 -0.27
C ILE A 76 0.02 2.44 1.02
N TYR A 77 -0.60 3.20 1.92
CA TYR A 77 -0.06 3.61 3.22
C TYR A 77 -0.75 2.87 4.38
N SER A 78 -0.04 2.70 5.50
CA SER A 78 -0.63 2.25 6.76
C SER A 78 -1.51 3.35 7.38
N THR A 79 -2.34 2.97 8.36
CA THR A 79 -3.16 3.96 9.09
C THR A 79 -2.28 5.01 9.78
N GLU A 80 -1.12 4.61 10.31
CA GLU A 80 -0.13 5.48 10.95
C GLU A 80 0.51 6.44 9.95
N GLU A 81 0.96 5.93 8.80
CA GLU A 81 1.57 6.74 7.74
C GLU A 81 0.59 7.81 7.20
N LEU A 82 -0.71 7.54 7.20
CA LEU A 82 -1.74 8.51 6.83
C LEU A 82 -1.97 9.60 7.89
N MET A 83 -1.79 9.29 9.17
CA MET A 83 -1.94 10.28 10.25
C MET A 83 -0.74 11.24 10.32
N GLU A 84 0.38 10.87 9.72
CA GLU A 84 1.62 11.66 9.67
C GLU A 84 1.75 12.52 8.40
N ARG A 85 0.86 12.37 7.40
CA ARG A 85 0.77 13.22 6.20
C ARG A 85 -0.05 14.48 6.45
#